data_AF-A0A436QQ88-F1
#
_entry.id   AF-A0A436QQ88-F1
#
_cell.length_a   1.000
_cell.length_b   1.000
_cell.length_c   1.000
_cell.angle_alpha   90.00
_cell.angle_beta   90.00
_cell.angle_gamma   90.00
#
_symmetry.space_group_name_H-M   'P 1'
#
loop_
_entity.id
_entity.type
_entity.pdbx_description
1 polymer ?
#
loop_
_entity_poly.entity_id
_entity_poly.type
_entity_poly.pdbx_seq_one_letter_code
_entity_poly.pdbx_strand_id
1 'polypeptide(L)'
;MTNQLKTLLAGAAMLMTVILPAAASDGVVAVKSDYSVAETVARIKKDVLKKGLMFFGVIDQAKLGNKAGNDVRPSRLVMFGNPALGTTFITSNPEAGLDWP
;
A
#
# COMPACT_ATOMS: atom_id res chain seq x y z
N MET A 1 -65.37 21.25 14.66
CA MET A 1 -64.93 20.71 13.36
C MET A 1 -63.86 21.68 12.87
N THR A 2 -62.57 21.39 12.73
CA THR A 2 -61.91 20.16 12.27
C THR A 2 -60.40 20.20 12.63
N ASN A 3 -59.92 19.05 13.10
CA ASN A 3 -58.61 18.39 12.97
C ASN A 3 -57.25 19.05 13.32
N GLN A 4 -56.61 18.36 14.27
CA GLN A 4 -55.19 18.14 14.53
C GLN A 4 -54.37 17.80 13.26
N LEU A 5 -53.13 18.32 13.14
CA LEU A 5 -51.99 17.51 12.70
C LEU A 5 -50.64 18.12 13.12
N LYS A 6 -49.89 17.35 13.91
CA LYS A 6 -48.49 17.59 14.30
C LYS A 6 -47.58 17.16 13.13
N THR A 7 -46.55 17.93 12.79
CA THR A 7 -45.46 17.46 11.91
C THR A 7 -44.17 18.18 12.32
N LEU A 8 -43.41 17.60 13.27
CA LEU A 8 -42.23 16.73 13.06
C LEU A 8 -41.04 17.44 12.40
N LEU A 9 -40.10 17.86 13.25
CA LEU A 9 -38.70 18.14 12.94
C LEU A 9 -38.09 16.96 12.16
N ALA A 10 -37.53 17.23 10.99
CA ALA A 10 -36.59 16.33 10.33
C ALA A 10 -35.25 17.05 10.18
N GLY A 11 -34.41 16.95 11.22
CA GLY A 11 -33.01 17.32 11.15
C GLY A 11 -32.26 16.24 10.35
N ALA A 12 -31.93 16.52 9.10
CA ALA A 12 -31.06 15.66 8.31
C ALA A 12 -29.62 15.83 8.81
N ALA A 13 -29.19 14.98 9.75
CA ALA A 13 -27.78 14.84 10.08
C ALA A 13 -27.07 14.10 8.94
N MET A 14 -26.38 14.84 8.07
CA MET A 14 -25.43 14.28 7.12
C MET A 14 -24.31 13.59 7.91
N LEU A 15 -24.30 12.25 7.92
CA LEU A 15 -23.15 11.48 8.39
C LEU A 15 -21.99 11.71 7.43
N MET A 16 -21.07 12.61 7.78
CA MET A 16 -19.75 12.64 7.15
C MET A 16 -18.98 11.41 7.62
N THR A 17 -18.80 10.44 6.73
CA THR A 17 -17.85 9.34 6.94
C THR A 17 -16.44 9.92 6.87
N VAL A 18 -15.81 10.08 8.03
CA VAL A 18 -14.39 10.41 8.13
C VAL A 18 -13.60 9.14 7.76
N ILE A 19 -12.98 9.13 6.59
CA ILE A 19 -12.03 8.08 6.21
C ILE A 19 -10.71 8.41 6.91
N LEU A 20 -10.47 7.79 8.07
CA LEU A 20 -9.16 7.82 8.70
C LEU A 20 -8.17 6.98 7.88
N PRO A 21 -6.95 7.46 7.60
CA PRO A 21 -5.92 6.61 7.04
C PRO A 21 -5.67 5.46 8.02
N ALA A 22 -5.64 4.23 7.51
CA ALA A 22 -5.25 3.08 8.32
C ALA A 22 -3.86 3.37 8.91
N ALA A 23 -3.74 3.34 10.24
CA ALA A 23 -2.45 3.39 10.91
C ALA A 23 -1.59 2.25 10.33
N ALA A 24 -0.34 2.55 9.99
CA ALA A 24 0.56 1.53 9.51
C ALA A 24 0.76 0.49 10.62
N SER A 25 0.71 -0.80 10.26
CA SER A 25 1.02 -1.89 11.19
C SER A 25 2.44 -1.72 11.73
N ASP A 26 2.70 -2.28 12.92
CA ASP A 26 4.05 -2.28 13.49
C ASP A 26 5.08 -2.77 12.46
N GLY A 27 6.13 -1.95 12.23
CA GLY A 27 7.18 -2.22 11.25
C GLY A 27 6.90 -1.74 9.81
N VAL A 28 5.74 -1.14 9.52
CA VAL A 28 5.41 -0.59 8.19
C VAL A 28 5.48 0.94 8.22
N VAL A 29 6.15 1.53 7.23
CA VAL A 29 6.13 2.98 7.00
C VAL A 29 5.26 3.30 5.80
N ALA A 30 4.21 4.09 6.01
CA ALA A 30 3.31 4.53 4.94
C ALA A 30 3.58 5.99 4.58
N VAL A 31 3.87 6.24 3.30
CA VAL A 31 4.05 7.59 2.75
C VAL A 31 3.18 7.74 1.51
N LYS A 32 2.40 8.82 1.44
CA LYS A 32 1.62 9.15 0.25
C LYS A 32 2.55 9.63 -0.86
N SER A 33 2.42 9.06 -2.06
CA SER A 33 3.09 9.56 -3.26
C SER A 33 2.21 10.62 -3.95
N ASP A 34 2.83 11.69 -4.42
CA ASP A 34 2.20 12.70 -5.27
C ASP A 34 2.19 12.29 -6.77
N TYR A 35 2.77 11.13 -7.08
CA TYR A 35 2.96 10.65 -8.44
C TYR A 35 2.09 9.43 -8.74
N SER A 36 1.91 9.13 -10.04
CA SER A 36 1.29 7.87 -10.46
C SER A 36 2.07 6.66 -9.93
N VAL A 37 1.43 5.49 -9.88
CA VAL A 37 2.13 4.24 -9.46
C VAL A 37 3.34 3.96 -10.35
N ALA A 38 3.21 4.13 -11.67
CA ALA A 38 4.31 3.89 -12.61
C ALA A 38 5.50 4.85 -12.37
N GLU A 39 5.22 6.15 -12.18
CA GLU A 39 6.26 7.13 -11.89
C GLU A 39 6.90 6.90 -10.52
N THR A 40 6.09 6.56 -9.51
CA THR A 40 6.59 6.24 -8.16
C THR A 40 7.58 5.08 -8.21
N VAL A 41 7.26 4.00 -8.92
CA VAL A 41 8.17 2.85 -9.09
C VAL A 41 9.45 3.26 -9.82
N ALA A 42 9.35 4.07 -10.87
CA ALA A 42 10.52 4.54 -11.61
C ALA A 42 11.46 5.40 -10.73
N ARG A 43 10.89 6.27 -9.89
CA ARG A 43 11.63 7.09 -8.92
C ARG A 43 12.29 6.24 -7.85
N ILE A 44 11.57 5.28 -7.26
CA ILE A 44 12.14 4.33 -6.29
C ILE A 44 13.33 3.59 -6.91
N LYS A 45 13.18 3.04 -8.12
CA LYS A 45 14.28 2.35 -8.82
C LYS A 45 15.50 3.25 -8.97
N LYS A 46 15.31 4.50 -9.41
CA LYS A 46 16.40 5.47 -9.55
C LYS A 46 17.12 5.71 -8.22
N ASP A 47 16.38 5.92 -7.15
CA ASP A 47 16.96 6.24 -5.83
C ASP A 47 17.65 5.03 -5.20
N VAL A 48 17.10 3.82 -5.37
CA VAL A 48 17.72 2.55 -4.96
C VAL A 48 19.09 2.39 -5.63
N LEU A 49 19.15 2.54 -6.95
CA LEU A 49 20.40 2.41 -7.71
C LEU A 49 21.41 3.50 -7.32
N LYS A 50 20.96 4.74 -7.12
CA LYS A 50 21.81 5.84 -6.66
C LYS A 50 22.43 5.57 -5.28
N LYS A 51 21.75 4.80 -4.42
CA LYS A 51 22.24 4.40 -3.10
C LYS A 51 23.14 3.15 -3.14
N GLY A 52 23.47 2.62 -4.32
CA GLY A 52 24.31 1.42 -4.46
C GLY A 52 23.61 0.13 -4.03
N LEU A 53 22.29 0.14 -3.93
CA LEU A 53 21.50 -1.05 -3.63
C LEU A 53 21.16 -1.80 -4.93
N MET A 54 21.04 -3.11 -4.82
CA MET A 54 20.57 -3.95 -5.92
C MET A 54 19.06 -3.79 -6.07
N PHE A 55 18.61 -3.62 -7.31
CA PHE A 55 17.20 -3.66 -7.67
C PHE A 55 16.85 -5.07 -8.16
N PHE A 56 16.11 -5.84 -7.36
CA PHE A 56 15.77 -7.22 -7.70
C PHE A 56 14.64 -7.31 -8.71
N GLY A 57 13.64 -6.43 -8.60
CA GLY A 57 12.54 -6.40 -9.56
C GLY A 57 11.27 -5.73 -9.07
N VAL A 58 10.24 -5.88 -9.89
CA VAL A 58 8.88 -5.40 -9.59
C VAL A 58 7.88 -6.49 -9.94
N ILE A 59 6.98 -6.80 -9.01
CA ILE A 59 5.83 -7.65 -9.26
C ILE A 59 4.60 -6.77 -9.49
N ASP A 60 3.99 -6.91 -10.66
CA ASP A 60 2.71 -6.28 -11.00
C ASP A 60 1.54 -7.07 -10.41
N GLN A 61 1.28 -6.86 -9.13
CA GLN A 61 0.21 -7.54 -8.41
C GLN A 61 -1.17 -7.23 -9.00
N ALA A 62 -1.41 -6.00 -9.44
CA ALA A 62 -2.67 -5.64 -10.08
C ALA A 62 -2.89 -6.45 -11.37
N LYS A 63 -1.88 -6.52 -12.24
CA LYS A 63 -1.95 -7.32 -13.48
C LYS A 63 -2.17 -8.80 -13.18
N LEU A 64 -1.46 -9.36 -12.20
CA LEU A 64 -1.62 -10.77 -11.82
C LEU A 64 -3.02 -11.05 -11.26
N GLY A 65 -3.46 -10.25 -10.30
CA GLY A 65 -4.77 -10.41 -9.67
C GLY A 65 -5.92 -10.22 -10.64
N ASN A 66 -5.86 -9.19 -11.49
CA ASN A 66 -6.90 -8.91 -12.48
C ASN A 66 -6.92 -9.99 -13.58
N LYS A 67 -5.75 -10.50 -14.00
CA LYS A 67 -5.69 -11.66 -14.91
C LYS A 67 -6.31 -12.91 -14.30
N ALA A 68 -6.26 -13.05 -12.98
CA ALA A 68 -6.90 -14.14 -12.24
C ALA A 68 -8.38 -13.89 -11.90
N GLY A 69 -8.99 -12.79 -12.38
CA GLY A 69 -10.41 -12.49 -12.17
C GLY A 69 -10.74 -11.76 -10.87
N ASN A 70 -9.74 -11.27 -10.13
CA ASN A 70 -9.95 -10.43 -8.94
C ASN A 70 -10.08 -8.95 -9.33
N ASP A 71 -10.66 -8.12 -8.45
CA ASP A 71 -10.60 -6.65 -8.57
C ASP A 71 -9.46 -6.09 -7.70
N VAL A 72 -8.28 -5.96 -8.30
CA VAL A 72 -7.08 -5.46 -7.63
C VAL A 72 -6.76 -4.05 -8.11
N ARG A 73 -6.83 -3.10 -7.17
CA ARG A 73 -6.39 -1.71 -7.37
C ARG A 73 -4.92 -1.65 -7.80
N PRO A 74 -4.46 -0.56 -8.45
CA PRO A 74 -3.05 -0.39 -8.81
C PRO A 74 -2.10 -0.69 -7.64
N SER A 75 -1.35 -1.80 -7.75
CA SER A 75 -0.44 -2.30 -6.71
C SER A 75 0.83 -2.87 -7.35
N ARG A 76 1.99 -2.53 -6.76
CA ARG A 76 3.33 -2.97 -7.19
C ARG A 76 4.14 -3.34 -5.96
N LEU A 77 4.70 -4.55 -5.95
CA LEU A 77 5.75 -4.92 -5.01
C LEU A 77 7.10 -4.59 -5.66
N VAL A 78 7.87 -3.71 -5.05
CA VAL A 78 9.21 -3.32 -5.52
C VAL A 78 10.23 -3.92 -4.57
N MET A 79 11.13 -4.75 -5.10
CA MET A 79 12.08 -5.54 -4.31
C MET A 79 13.50 -5.02 -4.55
N PHE A 80 14.21 -4.65 -3.49
CA PHE A 80 15.57 -4.11 -3.55
C PHE A 80 16.30 -4.30 -2.22
N GLY A 81 17.63 -4.33 -2.24
CA GLY A 81 18.42 -4.54 -1.02
C GLY A 81 19.91 -4.64 -1.26
N ASN A 82 20.65 -5.03 -0.22
CA ASN A 82 22.09 -5.29 -0.29
C ASN A 82 22.35 -6.79 -0.11
N PRO A 83 22.72 -7.55 -1.16
CA PRO A 83 22.97 -8.99 -1.04
C PRO A 83 24.03 -9.34 -0.01
N ALA A 84 25.13 -8.57 0.07
CA ALA A 84 26.25 -8.87 0.97
C ALA A 84 25.84 -8.79 2.45
N LEU A 85 24.93 -7.88 2.80
CA LEU A 85 24.40 -7.76 4.16
C LEU A 85 23.19 -8.67 4.36
N GLY A 86 22.25 -8.68 3.43
CA GLY A 86 20.99 -9.43 3.52
C GLY A 86 21.20 -10.92 3.68
N THR A 87 22.14 -11.49 2.92
CA THR A 87 22.43 -12.93 3.01
C THR A 87 23.07 -13.35 4.33
N THR A 88 23.65 -12.42 5.12
CA THR A 88 24.15 -12.77 6.45
C THR A 88 23.02 -13.18 7.40
N PHE A 89 21.82 -12.60 7.25
CA PHE A 89 20.64 -13.02 8.01
C PHE A 89 20.27 -14.46 7.68
N ILE A 90 20.28 -14.82 6.40
CA ILE A 90 20.01 -16.19 5.92
C ILE A 90 21.05 -17.18 6.47
N THR A 91 22.33 -16.80 6.51
CA THR A 91 23.37 -17.66 7.11
C THR A 91 23.22 -17.82 8.62
N SER A 92 22.58 -16.87 9.31
CA SER A 92 22.31 -16.96 10.75
C SER A 92 21.03 -17.75 11.06
N ASN A 93 19.99 -17.57 10.25
CA ASN A 93 18.74 -18.30 10.30
C ASN A 93 18.16 -18.38 8.87
N PRO A 94 18.05 -19.58 8.28
CA PRO A 94 17.50 -19.75 6.94
C PRO A 94 16.08 -19.20 6.76
N GLU A 95 15.26 -19.18 7.81
CA GLU A 95 13.88 -18.66 7.76
C GLU A 95 13.83 -17.15 7.49
N ALA A 96 14.92 -16.41 7.77
CA ALA A 96 15.02 -15.00 7.45
C ALA A 96 14.92 -14.71 5.93
N GLY A 97 15.10 -15.73 5.08
CA GLY A 97 14.88 -15.62 3.64
C GLY A 97 13.42 -15.41 3.23
N LEU A 98 12.44 -15.57 4.13
CA LEU A 98 11.04 -15.27 3.85
C LEU A 98 10.76 -13.76 3.81
N ASP A 99 11.53 -12.97 4.56
CA ASP A 99 11.36 -11.52 4.70
C ASP A 99 12.35 -10.71 3.86
N TRP A 100 13.35 -11.38 3.27
CA TRP A 100 14.35 -10.79 2.37
C TRP A 100 14.01 -11.15 0.91
N PRO A 101 14.20 -10.27 -0.11
CA PRO A 101 15.09 -9.10 -0.19
C PRO A 101 14.63 -7.75 0.36
#